data_AF-A0A954MAL0-F1
#
_entry.id   AF-A0A954MAL0-F1
#
_cell.length_a   1.000
_cell.length_b   1.000
_cell.length_c   1.000
_cell.angle_alpha   90.00
_cell.angle_beta   90.00
_cell.angle_gamma   90.00
#
_symmetry.space_group_name_H-M   'P 1'
#
loop_
_entity.id
_entity.type
_entity.pdbx_description
1 polymer ?
#
loop_
_entity_poly.entity_id
_entity_poly.type
_entity_poly.pdbx_seq_one_letter_code
_entity_poly.pdbx_strand_id
1 'polypeptide(L)'
;MNSDRRSSIFLSSVTLALLLTGCSPSTSVREYVVDAETEKVFTSDVLRDEFGSVPLTWKAPESWTVAENDQFSKVAWSVGPAADRARITVTDSPAAAGLLPQLVRWRGQISMESDDKNPMAGTEQITLGTTKATWVDFEGPTESILGLIVSVRDKIWLFKFRGSNSITAAERKTFRDFCESVRVTGTEGE
;
A
#
# COMPACT_ATOMS: atom_id res chain seq x y z
N MET A 1 13.59 -82.11 34.24
CA MET A 1 12.24 -81.55 34.36
C MET A 1 12.02 -80.63 33.16
N ASN A 2 11.41 -81.09 32.07
CA ASN A 2 9.95 -81.09 31.81
C ASN A 2 9.22 -79.87 32.38
N SER A 3 8.23 -79.26 31.73
CA SER A 3 7.81 -79.04 30.34
C SER A 3 6.61 -78.08 30.48
N ASP A 4 6.21 -77.47 29.37
CA ASP A 4 4.81 -77.10 29.07
C ASP A 4 4.10 -76.04 29.94
N ARG A 5 3.61 -74.92 29.38
CA ARG A 5 2.47 -74.73 28.44
C ARG A 5 1.12 -74.89 29.15
N ARG A 6 0.20 -73.97 28.80
CA ARG A 6 -1.28 -73.95 28.99
C ARG A 6 -1.74 -73.04 30.13
N SER A 7 -2.40 -71.92 29.82
CA SER A 7 -3.82 -71.81 29.42
C SER A 7 -4.78 -72.28 30.51
N SER A 8 -5.65 -71.38 30.97
CA SER A 8 -7.11 -71.55 31.14
C SER A 8 -7.63 -70.30 31.89
N ILE A 9 -8.47 -69.46 31.28
CA ILE A 9 -9.94 -69.59 31.16
C ILE A 9 -10.60 -69.63 32.54
N PHE A 10 -11.49 -68.67 32.80
CA PHE A 10 -12.85 -68.78 33.37
C PHE A 10 -13.22 -67.41 33.98
N LEU A 11 -14.07 -66.62 33.32
CA LEU A 11 -15.53 -66.60 33.49
C LEU A 11 -15.95 -66.12 34.89
N SER A 12 -16.37 -64.86 35.02
CA SER A 12 -17.46 -64.54 35.96
C SER A 12 -18.13 -63.22 35.60
N SER A 13 -19.44 -63.32 35.51
CA SER A 13 -20.46 -62.30 35.29
C SER A 13 -20.48 -61.20 36.36
N VAL A 14 -21.44 -60.27 36.18
CA VAL A 14 -22.04 -59.31 37.14
C VAL A 14 -21.65 -57.86 36.77
N THR A 15 -22.50 -56.85 36.65
CA THR A 15 -23.96 -56.68 36.55
C THR A 15 -24.17 -55.23 36.06
N LEU A 16 -25.20 -55.05 35.24
CA LEU A 16 -25.90 -53.84 34.82
C LEU A 16 -25.80 -52.58 35.71
N ALA A 17 -25.49 -51.42 35.11
CA ALA A 17 -25.99 -50.11 35.54
C ALA A 17 -26.02 -49.11 34.35
N LEU A 18 -27.23 -48.72 33.93
CA LEU A 18 -27.51 -47.62 32.99
C LEU A 18 -27.08 -46.27 33.61
N LEU A 19 -26.32 -45.45 32.89
CA LEU A 19 -26.42 -43.99 32.97
C LEU A 19 -26.19 -43.35 31.59
N LEU A 20 -27.14 -42.47 31.25
CA LEU A 20 -27.30 -41.72 29.99
C LEU A 20 -26.21 -40.65 29.82
N THR A 21 -25.61 -40.53 28.63
CA THR A 21 -25.18 -39.23 28.05
C THR A 21 -24.91 -39.30 26.54
N GLY A 22 -25.78 -38.63 25.77
CA GLY A 22 -25.53 -37.82 24.58
C GLY A 22 -24.56 -38.27 23.48
N CYS A 23 -25.11 -38.53 22.28
CA CYS A 23 -24.38 -38.44 21.01
C CYS A 23 -24.01 -36.98 20.68
N SER A 24 -22.82 -36.74 20.16
CA SER A 24 -22.57 -35.65 19.21
C SER A 24 -21.67 -36.18 18.09
N PRO A 25 -22.10 -36.21 16.81
CA PRO A 25 -21.25 -36.62 15.71
C PRO A 25 -20.29 -35.48 15.35
N SER A 26 -19.00 -35.77 15.41
CA SER A 26 -17.92 -34.91 14.94
C SER A 26 -18.10 -34.53 13.46
N THR A 27 -18.36 -33.26 13.19
CA THR A 27 -18.35 -32.69 11.83
C THR A 27 -16.92 -32.66 11.30
N SER A 28 -16.63 -33.48 10.30
CA SER A 28 -15.37 -33.43 9.55
C SER A 28 -15.38 -32.24 8.59
N VAL A 29 -14.49 -31.28 8.81
CA VAL A 29 -14.24 -30.17 7.88
C VAL A 29 -13.51 -30.73 6.66
N ARG A 30 -14.05 -30.50 5.46
CA ARG A 30 -13.34 -30.77 4.20
C ARG A 30 -12.42 -29.60 3.90
N GLU A 31 -11.13 -29.86 3.96
CA GLU A 31 -10.08 -28.96 3.48
C GLU A 31 -10.15 -28.94 1.95
N TYR A 32 -10.31 -27.75 1.37
CA TYR A 32 -10.14 -27.52 -0.06
C TYR A 32 -8.90 -26.65 -0.23
N VAL A 33 -7.90 -27.19 -0.92
CA VAL A 33 -6.75 -26.43 -1.39
C VAL A 33 -7.18 -25.73 -2.67
N VAL A 34 -7.25 -24.40 -2.63
CA VAL A 34 -7.45 -23.56 -3.82
C VAL A 34 -6.06 -23.25 -4.37
N ASP A 35 -5.79 -23.68 -5.60
CA ASP A 35 -4.60 -23.25 -6.34
C ASP A 35 -4.69 -21.74 -6.56
N ALA A 36 -3.76 -20.99 -5.97
CA ALA A 36 -3.64 -19.56 -6.15
C ALA A 36 -3.01 -19.24 -7.51
N GLU A 37 -3.79 -19.34 -8.58
CA GLU A 37 -3.52 -18.56 -9.79
C GLU A 37 -4.18 -17.19 -9.62
N THR A 38 -3.36 -16.18 -9.33
CA THR A 38 -3.77 -14.78 -9.55
C THR A 38 -2.61 -14.08 -10.21
N GLU A 39 -2.60 -14.17 -11.53
CA GLU A 39 -1.96 -13.20 -12.40
C GLU A 39 -2.51 -11.81 -12.01
N LYS A 40 -1.69 -11.01 -11.31
CA LYS A 40 -2.05 -9.68 -10.81
C LYS A 40 -2.11 -8.68 -11.97
N VAL A 41 -3.13 -8.78 -12.81
CA VAL A 41 -3.54 -7.70 -13.70
C VAL A 41 -4.48 -6.80 -12.91
N PHE A 42 -3.90 -5.83 -12.18
CA PHE A 42 -4.67 -4.73 -11.60
C PHE A 42 -4.99 -3.73 -12.72
N THR A 43 -6.01 -4.03 -13.53
CA THR A 43 -6.63 -2.99 -14.35
C THR A 43 -7.34 -2.00 -13.42
N SER A 44 -7.37 -0.74 -13.85
CA SER A 44 -8.02 0.42 -13.22
C SER A 44 -9.46 0.20 -12.75
N ASP A 45 -10.11 -0.87 -13.23
CA ASP A 45 -11.52 -1.16 -12.98
C ASP A 45 -11.78 -1.67 -11.55
N VAL A 46 -10.80 -2.36 -10.92
CA VAL A 46 -10.92 -2.82 -9.52
C VAL A 46 -10.74 -1.65 -8.53
N LEU A 47 -9.98 -0.61 -8.90
CA LEU A 47 -9.75 0.57 -8.07
C LEU A 47 -10.96 1.54 -8.03
N ARG A 48 -11.93 1.36 -8.94
CA ARG A 48 -13.09 2.27 -9.09
C ARG A 48 -14.12 2.10 -7.97
N ASP A 49 -14.34 0.87 -7.49
CA ASP A 49 -15.41 0.57 -6.53
C ASP A 49 -15.03 0.87 -5.07
N GLU A 50 -13.76 0.80 -4.68
CA GLU A 50 -13.34 0.99 -3.28
C GLU A 50 -13.05 2.45 -2.90
N PHE A 51 -12.69 3.31 -3.86
CA PHE A 51 -12.12 4.63 -3.54
C PHE A 51 -12.85 5.82 -4.14
N GLY A 52 -13.96 5.60 -4.86
CA GLY A 52 -14.51 6.60 -5.78
C GLY A 52 -13.55 6.82 -6.95
N SER A 53 -14.06 7.28 -8.09
CA SER A 53 -13.20 7.53 -9.25
C SER A 53 -12.09 8.53 -8.89
N VAL A 54 -10.84 8.08 -8.86
CA VAL A 54 -9.68 8.98 -8.81
C VAL A 54 -9.79 9.93 -10.02
N PRO A 55 -10.01 11.24 -9.83
CA PRO A 55 -10.26 12.19 -10.93
C PRO A 55 -8.94 12.59 -11.61
N LEU A 56 -7.97 11.68 -11.63
CA LEU A 56 -6.63 11.86 -12.14
C LEU A 56 -6.26 10.65 -12.98
N THR A 57 -5.64 10.90 -14.12
CA THR A 57 -4.98 9.89 -14.94
C THR A 57 -3.51 10.25 -15.08
N TRP A 58 -2.65 9.25 -15.27
CA TRP A 58 -1.20 9.43 -15.38
C TRP A 58 -0.58 8.29 -16.19
N LYS A 59 0.70 8.43 -16.53
CA LYS A 59 1.51 7.40 -17.19
C LYS A 59 2.66 7.02 -16.26
N ALA A 60 2.50 5.95 -15.50
CA ALA A 60 3.57 5.39 -14.68
C ALA A 60 4.57 4.65 -15.59
N PRO A 61 5.89 4.77 -15.34
CA PRO A 61 6.91 4.05 -16.10
C PRO A 61 6.87 2.55 -15.81
N GLU A 62 7.22 1.74 -16.80
CA GLU A 62 7.28 0.27 -16.68
C GLU A 62 8.41 -0.21 -15.76
N SER A 63 9.41 0.65 -15.49
CA SER A 63 10.53 0.33 -14.59
C SER A 63 10.13 0.24 -13.12
N TRP A 64 8.95 0.72 -12.73
CA TRP A 64 8.48 0.69 -11.35
C TRP A 64 7.71 -0.58 -11.06
N THR A 65 7.97 -1.17 -9.90
CA THR A 65 7.23 -2.36 -9.45
C THR A 65 6.03 -1.94 -8.62
N VAL A 66 4.83 -2.38 -9.02
CA VAL A 66 3.60 -2.17 -8.23
C VAL A 66 3.79 -2.77 -6.83
N ALA A 67 3.42 -2.00 -5.80
CA ALA A 67 3.54 -2.40 -4.41
C ALA A 67 2.16 -2.45 -3.75
N GLU A 68 2.07 -3.15 -2.63
CA GLU A 68 0.85 -3.13 -1.81
C GLU A 68 0.60 -1.74 -1.24
N ASN A 69 -0.68 -1.37 -1.20
CA ASN A 69 -1.11 -0.13 -0.58
C ASN A 69 -1.00 -0.21 0.94
N ASP A 70 -0.60 0.90 1.57
CA ASP A 70 -0.80 1.10 3.01
C ASP A 70 -2.20 1.69 3.28
N GLN A 71 -2.52 1.91 4.56
CA GLN A 71 -3.83 2.43 5.00
C GLN A 71 -4.19 3.81 4.43
N PHE A 72 -3.26 4.54 3.83
CA PHE A 72 -3.48 5.88 3.28
C PHE A 72 -3.36 5.93 1.75
N SER A 73 -2.53 5.07 1.15
CA SER A 73 -2.26 5.10 -0.29
C SER A 73 -3.41 4.51 -1.10
N LYS A 74 -3.82 5.23 -2.14
CA LYS A 74 -4.68 4.73 -3.21
C LYS A 74 -3.89 3.87 -4.19
N VAL A 75 -2.64 4.25 -4.43
CA VAL A 75 -1.72 3.55 -5.32
C VAL A 75 -0.31 3.62 -4.74
N ALA A 76 0.45 2.53 -4.88
CA ALA A 76 1.83 2.45 -4.44
C ALA A 76 2.73 1.73 -5.45
N TRP A 77 3.97 2.22 -5.56
CA TRP A 77 5.05 1.56 -6.27
C TRP A 77 6.32 1.51 -5.41
N SER A 78 7.23 0.64 -5.82
CA SER A 78 8.59 0.57 -5.31
C SER A 78 9.61 0.69 -6.43
N VAL A 79 10.74 1.31 -6.10
CA VAL A 79 11.83 1.58 -7.02
C VAL A 79 13.16 1.25 -6.34
N GLY A 80 14.12 0.73 -7.11
CA GLY A 80 15.43 0.33 -6.60
C GLY A 80 15.51 -1.11 -6.09
N PRO A 81 16.72 -1.55 -5.67
CA PRO A 81 16.96 -2.92 -5.23
C PRO A 81 16.28 -3.21 -3.88
N ALA A 82 16.13 -4.49 -3.55
CA ALA A 82 15.47 -4.88 -2.30
C ALA A 82 16.17 -4.36 -1.03
N ALA A 83 17.49 -4.16 -1.06
CA ALA A 83 18.29 -3.68 0.06
C ALA A 83 18.18 -2.17 0.32
N ASP A 84 17.78 -1.40 -0.68
CA ASP A 84 17.56 0.05 -0.59
C ASP A 84 16.37 0.38 -1.49
N ARG A 85 15.16 0.17 -0.94
CA ARG A 85 13.92 0.28 -1.71
C ARG A 85 13.25 1.60 -1.41
N ALA A 86 13.16 2.43 -2.44
CA ALA A 86 12.41 3.67 -2.38
C ALA A 86 10.94 3.43 -2.69
N ARG A 87 10.06 4.30 -2.19
CA ARG A 87 8.61 4.13 -2.27
C ARG A 87 7.92 5.34 -2.87
N ILE A 88 7.01 5.08 -3.79
CA ILE A 88 6.15 6.08 -4.43
C ILE A 88 4.71 5.78 -4.02
N THR A 89 3.99 6.80 -3.58
CA THR A 89 2.57 6.68 -3.20
C THR A 89 1.74 7.79 -3.80
N VAL A 90 0.49 7.48 -4.14
CA VAL A 90 -0.57 8.45 -4.42
C VAL A 90 -1.59 8.38 -3.30
N THR A 91 -1.79 9.48 -2.59
CA THR A 91 -2.76 9.60 -1.49
C THR A 91 -3.64 10.83 -1.72
N ASP A 92 -4.91 10.77 -1.36
CA ASP A 92 -5.76 11.95 -1.26
C ASP A 92 -5.95 12.39 0.20
N SER A 93 -6.32 13.65 0.39
CA SER A 93 -6.73 14.20 1.68
C SER A 93 -7.76 15.30 1.44
N PRO A 94 -8.59 15.66 2.45
CA PRO A 94 -9.45 16.83 2.33
C PRO A 94 -8.63 18.09 1.97
N ALA A 95 -9.15 18.95 1.09
CA ALA A 95 -8.46 20.17 0.67
C ALA A 95 -8.09 21.07 1.86
N ALA A 96 -8.90 21.05 2.93
CA ALA A 96 -8.64 21.75 4.18
C ALA A 96 -7.34 21.33 4.89
N ALA A 97 -6.76 20.17 4.54
CA ALA A 97 -5.44 19.75 5.04
C ALA A 97 -4.32 20.71 4.57
N GLY A 98 -4.54 21.44 3.48
CA GLY A 98 -3.65 22.51 2.99
C GLY A 98 -2.30 22.02 2.46
N LEU A 99 -1.60 22.91 1.74
CA LEU A 99 -0.27 22.65 1.17
C LEU A 99 0.83 22.71 2.24
N LEU A 100 0.89 23.80 3.02
CA LEU A 100 1.97 24.04 3.98
C LEU A 100 2.13 22.92 5.02
N PRO A 101 1.07 22.35 5.62
CA PRO A 101 1.21 21.23 6.53
C PRO A 101 1.85 19.99 5.90
N GLN A 102 1.67 19.77 4.58
CA GLN A 102 2.33 18.67 3.87
C GLN A 102 3.83 18.92 3.75
N LEU A 103 4.21 20.14 3.36
CA LEU A 103 5.62 20.51 3.21
C LEU A 103 6.37 20.38 4.54
N VAL A 104 5.80 20.92 5.63
CA VAL A 104 6.38 20.83 6.98
C VAL A 104 6.51 19.36 7.41
N ARG A 105 5.45 18.57 7.23
CA ARG A 105 5.47 17.14 7.58
C ARG A 105 6.51 16.37 6.78
N TRP A 106 6.67 16.66 5.49
CA TRP A 106 7.64 15.98 4.63
C TRP A 106 9.08 16.33 5.00
N ARG A 107 9.38 17.60 5.29
CA ARG A 107 10.71 17.97 5.80
C ARG A 107 11.05 17.23 7.10
N GLY A 108 10.09 17.15 8.02
CA GLY A 108 10.26 16.39 9.26
C GLY A 108 10.50 14.89 9.04
N GLN A 109 9.97 14.29 7.98
CA GLN A 109 10.17 12.86 7.67
C GLN A 109 11.59 12.51 7.25
N ILE A 110 12.33 13.47 6.70
CA ILE A 110 13.71 13.30 6.21
C ILE A 110 14.72 14.12 7.02
N SER A 111 14.34 14.60 8.20
CA SER A 111 15.19 15.43 9.08
C SER A 111 15.81 16.64 8.36
N MET A 112 15.10 17.22 7.40
CA MET A 112 15.51 18.44 6.72
C MET A 112 15.24 19.65 7.62
N GLU A 113 16.20 20.55 7.75
CA GLU A 113 16.03 21.80 8.47
C GLU A 113 14.94 22.65 7.81
N SER A 114 14.02 23.18 8.62
CA SER A 114 12.98 24.10 8.15
C SER A 114 13.56 25.50 8.02
N ASP A 115 13.37 26.15 6.88
CA ASP A 115 13.53 27.60 6.77
C ASP A 115 12.19 28.27 7.14
N ASP A 116 12.07 28.69 8.40
CA ASP A 116 10.87 29.36 8.91
C ASP A 116 10.57 30.68 8.19
N LYS A 117 11.56 31.28 7.52
CA LYS A 117 11.38 32.52 6.74
C LYS A 117 10.86 32.23 5.33
N ASN A 118 11.12 31.03 4.81
CA ASN A 118 10.64 30.59 3.50
C ASN A 118 10.09 29.16 3.55
N PRO A 119 8.83 28.97 4.00
CA PRO A 119 8.23 27.65 4.10
C PRO A 119 8.04 26.97 2.73
N MET A 120 8.19 27.72 1.63
CA MET A 120 8.09 27.25 0.24
C MET A 120 9.44 26.90 -0.39
N ALA A 121 10.57 27.05 0.32
CA ALA A 121 11.90 26.69 -0.19
C ALA A 121 11.94 25.22 -0.65
N GLY A 122 12.48 24.95 -1.83
CA GLY A 122 12.48 23.60 -2.43
C GLY A 122 11.15 23.23 -3.11
N THR A 123 10.32 24.21 -3.47
CA THR A 123 9.12 23.99 -4.27
C THR A 123 9.12 24.82 -5.55
N GLU A 124 8.41 24.33 -6.56
CA GLU A 124 8.23 24.96 -7.86
C GLU A 124 6.75 24.88 -8.24
N GLN A 125 6.17 25.98 -8.71
CA GLN A 125 4.81 25.95 -9.28
C GLN A 125 4.87 25.44 -10.72
N ILE A 126 4.11 24.39 -11.01
CA ILE A 126 3.98 23.83 -12.36
C ILE A 126 2.52 23.84 -12.80
N THR A 127 2.30 23.65 -14.10
CA THR A 127 0.95 23.60 -14.69
C THR A 127 0.72 22.26 -15.36
N LEU A 128 -0.35 21.56 -14.95
CA LEU A 128 -0.80 20.28 -15.48
C LEU A 128 -2.08 20.51 -16.31
N GLY A 129 -1.91 20.79 -17.60
CA GLY A 129 -3.01 21.25 -18.45
C GLY A 129 -3.49 22.64 -18.02
N THR A 130 -4.69 22.73 -17.42
CA THR A 130 -5.25 23.97 -16.87
C THR A 130 -5.13 24.04 -15.33
N THR A 131 -4.64 22.98 -14.69
CA THR A 131 -4.59 22.87 -13.22
C THR A 131 -3.21 23.24 -12.71
N LYS A 132 -3.13 24.14 -11.71
CA LYS A 132 -1.88 24.46 -11.03
C LYS A 132 -1.51 23.37 -10.04
N ALA A 133 -0.23 23.05 -9.95
CA ALA A 133 0.30 22.09 -9.01
C ALA A 133 1.64 22.59 -8.44
N THR A 134 2.03 22.01 -7.30
CA THR A 134 3.31 22.31 -6.65
C THR A 134 4.21 21.09 -6.77
N TRP A 135 5.32 21.23 -7.48
CA TRP A 135 6.43 20.31 -7.43
C TRP A 135 7.25 20.55 -6.17
N VAL A 136 7.72 19.48 -5.55
CA VAL A 136 8.53 19.47 -4.33
C VAL A 136 9.81 18.70 -4.59
N ASP A 137 10.93 19.28 -4.18
CA ASP A 137 12.27 18.71 -4.26
C ASP A 137 13.01 18.97 -2.95
N PHE A 138 12.88 18.04 -2.02
CA PHE A 138 13.49 18.13 -0.69
C PHE A 138 14.59 17.09 -0.54
N GLU A 139 15.76 17.55 -0.13
CA GLU A 139 16.92 16.70 0.17
C GLU A 139 17.28 16.88 1.64
N GLY A 140 17.22 15.78 2.39
CA GLY A 140 17.67 15.69 3.77
C GLY A 140 19.06 15.04 3.87
N PRO A 141 19.57 14.80 5.09
CA PRO A 141 20.91 14.29 5.29
C PRO A 141 21.17 12.91 4.65
N THR A 142 20.16 12.03 4.62
CA THR A 142 20.29 10.65 4.11
C THR A 142 19.20 10.26 3.11
N GLU A 143 18.05 10.94 3.18
CA GLU A 143 16.88 10.65 2.37
C GLU A 143 16.33 11.92 1.75
N SER A 144 15.67 11.74 0.62
CA SER A 144 15.03 12.81 -0.14
C SER A 144 13.55 12.51 -0.32
N ILE A 145 12.76 13.57 -0.49
CA ILE A 145 11.37 13.51 -0.93
C ILE A 145 11.21 14.35 -2.18
N LEU A 146 10.84 13.70 -3.27
CA LEU A 146 10.23 14.36 -4.42
C LEU A 146 8.72 14.26 -4.31
N GLY A 147 8.02 15.26 -4.81
CA GLY A 147 6.57 15.16 -4.84
C GLY A 147 5.86 16.10 -5.79
N LEU A 148 4.61 15.78 -6.04
CA LEU A 148 3.64 16.63 -6.70
C LEU A 148 2.42 16.75 -5.80
N ILE A 149 2.00 18.00 -5.57
CA ILE A 149 0.82 18.32 -4.80
C ILE A 149 -0.14 19.08 -5.71
N VAL A 150 -1.33 18.52 -5.92
CA VAL A 150 -2.35 19.11 -6.80
C VAL A 150 -3.71 19.13 -6.12
N SER A 151 -4.37 20.28 -6.15
CA SER A 151 -5.74 20.43 -5.63
C SER A 151 -6.73 20.12 -6.74
N VAL A 152 -7.65 19.19 -6.47
CA VAL A 152 -8.73 18.81 -7.40
C VAL A 152 -10.03 18.73 -6.61
N ARG A 153 -10.99 19.59 -6.95
CA ARG A 153 -12.29 19.71 -6.25
C ARG A 153 -12.08 19.95 -4.74
N ASP A 154 -12.64 19.09 -3.90
CA ASP A 154 -12.59 19.12 -2.43
C ASP A 154 -11.39 18.35 -1.85
N LYS A 155 -10.45 17.92 -2.69
CA LYS A 155 -9.29 17.10 -2.31
C LYS A 155 -7.97 17.76 -2.68
N ILE A 156 -6.95 17.42 -1.90
CA ILE A 156 -5.54 17.58 -2.25
C ILE A 156 -4.94 16.20 -2.52
N TRP A 157 -4.31 16.04 -3.68
CA TRP A 157 -3.66 14.81 -4.11
C TRP A 157 -2.16 14.96 -3.94
N LEU A 158 -1.56 13.96 -3.31
CA LEU A 158 -0.15 13.92 -2.96
C LEU A 158 0.49 12.73 -3.68
N PHE A 159 1.31 13.03 -4.66
CA PHE A 159 2.21 12.06 -5.27
C PHE A 159 3.54 12.25 -4.55
N LYS A 160 3.97 11.23 -3.81
CA LYS A 160 5.16 11.34 -2.97
C LYS A 160 6.11 10.21 -3.28
N PHE A 161 7.36 10.57 -3.57
CA PHE A 161 8.46 9.64 -3.74
C PHE A 161 9.49 9.89 -2.64
N ARG A 162 9.73 8.88 -1.80
CA ARG A 162 10.74 8.92 -0.74
C ARG A 162 11.72 7.77 -0.91
N GLY A 163 13.00 8.05 -0.76
CA GLY A 163 14.06 7.06 -0.69
C GLY A 163 15.40 7.68 -0.31
N SER A 164 16.47 6.89 -0.40
CA SER A 164 17.83 7.39 -0.26
C SER A 164 18.12 8.50 -1.28
N ASN A 165 19.07 9.40 -0.96
CA ASN A 165 19.44 10.51 -1.85
C ASN A 165 19.93 10.00 -3.22
N SER A 166 20.65 8.87 -3.25
CA SER A 166 21.15 8.26 -4.48
C SER A 166 20.02 7.78 -5.39
N ILE A 167 19.06 7.01 -4.87
CA ILE A 167 17.94 6.50 -5.67
C ILE A 167 17.05 7.64 -6.14
N THR A 168 16.75 8.58 -5.24
CA THR A 168 15.88 9.71 -5.56
C THR A 168 16.50 10.61 -6.62
N ALA A 169 17.82 10.86 -6.55
CA ALA A 169 18.53 11.62 -7.57
C ALA A 169 18.54 10.89 -8.93
N ALA A 170 18.77 9.57 -8.94
CA ALA A 170 18.77 8.77 -10.17
C ALA A 170 17.40 8.74 -10.86
N GLU A 171 16.32 8.67 -10.08
CA GLU A 171 14.94 8.57 -10.57
C GLU A 171 14.25 9.92 -10.72
N ARG A 172 14.92 11.03 -10.37
CA ARG A 172 14.31 12.37 -10.33
C ARG A 172 13.62 12.75 -11.62
N LYS A 173 14.26 12.52 -12.77
CA LYS A 173 13.69 12.82 -14.08
C LYS A 173 12.46 11.96 -14.36
N THR A 174 12.57 10.65 -14.14
CA THR A 174 11.48 9.69 -14.36
C THR A 174 10.26 10.05 -13.51
N PHE A 175 10.47 10.35 -12.22
CA PHE A 175 9.40 10.74 -11.33
C PHE A 175 8.77 12.09 -11.73
N ARG A 176 9.57 13.06 -12.17
CA ARG A 176 9.04 14.33 -12.71
C ARG A 176 8.21 14.11 -13.97
N ASP A 177 8.70 13.33 -14.94
CA ASP A 177 7.96 13.02 -16.17
C ASP A 177 6.61 12.34 -15.84
N PHE A 178 6.60 11.44 -14.86
CA PHE A 178 5.37 10.84 -14.32
C PHE A 178 4.42 11.90 -13.76
N CYS A 179 4.90 12.82 -12.91
CA CYS A 179 4.08 13.90 -12.35
C CYS A 179 3.55 14.85 -13.42
N GLU A 180 4.35 15.20 -14.43
CA GLU A 180 3.95 16.05 -15.55
C GLU A 180 3.00 15.35 -16.53
N SER A 181 2.90 14.02 -16.49
CA SER A 181 1.91 13.23 -17.23
C SER A 181 0.51 13.30 -16.62
N VAL A 182 0.37 13.76 -15.37
CA VAL A 182 -0.91 13.78 -14.65
C VAL A 182 -1.91 14.68 -15.37
N ARG A 183 -3.14 14.19 -15.55
CA ARG A 183 -4.28 14.92 -16.14
C ARG A 183 -5.47 14.80 -15.21
N VAL A 184 -6.13 15.93 -14.94
CA VAL A 184 -7.40 15.95 -14.22
C VAL A 184 -8.51 15.50 -15.18
N THR A 185 -9.23 14.44 -14.81
CA THR A 185 -10.37 13.94 -15.57
C THR A 185 -11.65 14.47 -14.93
N GLY A 186 -12.54 15.06 -15.73
CA GLY A 186 -13.84 15.55 -15.26
C GLY A 186 -13.94 17.07 -15.09
N THR A 187 -13.43 17.83 -16.07
CA THR A 187 -13.88 19.21 -16.33
C THR A 187 -14.69 19.23 -17.61
N GLU A 188 -15.98 18.90 -17.51
CA GLU A 188 -17.05 19.42 -18.37
C GLU A 188 -18.36 19.26 -17.58
N GLY A 189 -19.22 20.28 -17.68
CA GLY A 189 -20.16 20.67 -16.64
C GLY A 189 -21.35 19.75 -16.38
N GLU A 190 -21.93 19.97 -15.21
CA GLU A 190 -23.36 19.86 -14.96
C GLU A 190 -23.86 21.23 -14.49
#